data_AF-A0A8T6MRA4-F1
#
_entry.id   AF-A0A8T6MRA4-F1
#
_cell.length_a   1.000
_cell.length_b   1.000
_cell.length_c   1.000
_cell.angle_alpha   90.00
_cell.angle_beta   90.00
_cell.angle_gamma   90.00
#
_symmetry.space_group_name_H-M   'P 1'
#
loop_
_entity.id
_entity.type
_entity.pdbx_description
1 polymer ?
#
loop_
_entity_poly.entity_id
_entity_poly.type
_entity_poly.pdbx_seq_one_letter_code
_entity_poly.pdbx_strand_id
1 'polypeptide(L)' 'MAIIAPSLLSANFLQLKDACEMINHSEAEWLHLDVM' A
#
# COMPACT_ATOMS: atom_id res chain seq x y z
N MET A 1 20.10 -3.12 -1.42
CA MET A 1 19.08 -2.42 -0.61
C MET A 1 17.82 -3.26 -0.65
N ALA A 2 17.05 -3.36 0.44
CA ALA A 2 15.75 -4.03 0.43
C ALA A 2 14.67 -3.04 0.00
N ILE A 3 13.73 -3.48 -0.83
CA ILE A 3 12.57 -2.70 -1.27
C ILE A 3 11.40 -3.00 -0.33
N ILE A 4 10.69 -1.95 0.08
CA ILE A 4 9.44 -2.07 0.85
C ILE A 4 8.24 -1.86 -0.08
N ALA A 5 7.31 -2.81 -0.08
CA ALA A 5 6.10 -2.77 -0.89
C ALA A 5 4.86 -3.25 -0.11
N PRO A 6 4.07 -2.35 0.49
CA PRO A 6 2.84 -2.71 1.22
C PRO A 6 1.82 -3.38 0.29
N SER A 7 1.15 -4.45 0.76
CA SER A 7 0.06 -5.08 0.01
C SER A 7 -1.25 -4.31 0.18
N LEU A 8 -1.82 -3.84 -0.93
CA LEU A 8 -3.13 -3.16 -0.92
C LEU A 8 -4.26 -4.11 -0.51
N LEU A 9 -4.10 -5.42 -0.76
CA LEU A 9 -5.07 -6.45 -0.37
C LEU A 9 -5.26 -6.52 1.15
N SER A 10 -4.27 -6.10 1.93
CA SER A 10 -4.35 -6.05 3.40
C SER A 10 -4.98 -4.76 3.95
N ALA A 11 -5.32 -3.78 3.10
CA ALA A 11 -5.91 -2.53 3.53
C ALA A 11 -7.40 -2.68 3.90
N ASN A 12 -7.94 -1.70 4.64
CA ASN A 12 -9.39 -1.59 4.80
C ASN A 12 -10.01 -1.03 3.52
N PHE A 13 -10.71 -1.88 2.76
CA PHE A 13 -11.31 -1.47 1.49
C PHE A 13 -12.45 -0.44 1.63
N LEU A 14 -13.04 -0.29 2.82
CA LEU A 14 -14.01 0.78 3.08
C LEU A 14 -13.35 2.15 3.32
N GLN A 15 -12.03 2.19 3.45
CA GLN A 15 -11.23 3.39 3.72
C GLN A 15 -9.98 3.46 2.82
N LEU A 16 -10.12 3.09 1.54
CA LEU A 16 -8.97 3.02 0.61
C LEU A 16 -8.25 4.36 0.45
N LYS A 17 -8.97 5.48 0.50
CA LYS A 17 -8.36 6.81 0.42
C LYS A 17 -7.34 7.03 1.54
N ASP A 18 -7.71 6.70 2.77
CA ASP A 18 -6.85 6.88 3.94
C ASP A 18 -5.62 5.94 3.87
N ALA A 19 -5.83 4.70 3.42
CA ALA A 19 -4.75 3.75 3.20
C ALA A 19 -3.76 4.26 2.12
N CYS A 20 -4.27 4.80 1.01
CA CYS A 20 -3.44 5.38 -0.04
C CYS A 20 -2.69 6.64 0.44
N GLU A 21 -3.32 7.51 1.22
CA GLU A 21 -2.67 8.70 1.80
C GLU A 21 -1.55 8.31 2.77
N MET A 22 -1.78 7.30 3.61
CA MET A 22 -0.75 6.76 4.49
C MET A 22 0.45 6.21 3.69
N ILE A 23 0.19 5.44 2.62
CA ILE A 23 1.24 4.85 1.79
C ILE A 23 2.01 5.94 1.03
N ASN A 24 1.33 6.93 0.45
CA ASN A 24 1.96 8.03 -0.28
C ASN A 24 2.87 8.91 0.60
N HIS A 25 2.63 8.96 1.90
CA HIS A 25 3.50 9.65 2.86
C HIS A 25 4.55 8.73 3.52
N SER A 26 4.59 7.45 3.16
CA SER A 26 5.55 6.48 3.71
C SER A 26 6.86 6.45 2.91
N GLU A 27 7.88 5.79 3.46
CA GLU A 27 9.14 5.50 2.75
C GLU A 27 9.03 4.30 1.80
N ALA A 28 7.84 3.71 1.63
CA ALA A 28 7.65 2.60 0.71
C ALA A 28 7.89 3.04 -0.73
N GLU A 29 8.71 2.28 -1.44
CA GLU A 29 9.04 2.58 -2.83
C GLU A 29 7.91 2.13 -3.76
N TRP A 30 7.36 0.93 -3.50
CA TRP A 30 6.40 0.27 -4.38
C TRP A 30 5.09 -0.05 -3.65
N LEU A 31 4.04 -0.33 -4.42
CA LEU A 31 2.78 -0.87 -3.92
C LEU A 31 2.60 -2.30 -4.44
N HIS A 32 2.35 -3.25 -3.55
CA HIS A 32 2.10 -4.63 -3.93
C HIS A 32 0.61 -4.83 -4.22
N LEU A 33 0.31 -5.27 -5.44
CA LEU A 33 -1.04 -5.45 -5.95
C LEU A 33 -1.23 -6.92 -6.36
N ASP A 34 -1.93 -7.67 -5.53
CA ASP A 34 -2.34 -9.04 -5.80
C ASP A 34 -3.61 -9.04 -6.68
N VAL A 35 -3.52 -9.54 -7.92
CA VAL A 35 -4.66 -9.66 -8.84
C VAL A 35 -5.06 -11.13 -8.93
N MET A 36 -6.33 -11.43 -8.64
CA MET A 36 -6.94 -12.76 -8.76
C MET A 36 -7.71 -12.93 -10.06
#